data_AF-A0A7N0TH11-F1
#
_entry.id   AF-A0A7N0TH11-F1
#
_cell.length_a   1.000
_cell.length_b   1.000
_cell.length_c   1.000
_cell.angle_alpha   90.00
_cell.angle_beta   90.00
_cell.angle_gamma   90.00
#
_symmetry.space_group_name_H-M   'P 1'
#
loop_
_entity.id
_entity.type
_entity.pdbx_description
1 polymer ?
#
loop_
_entity_poly.entity_id
_entity_poly.type
_entity_poly.pdbx_seq_one_letter_code
_entity_poly.pdbx_strand_id
1 'polypeptide(L)'
;MLLSYEQGLQDKIKLVPIDLQNRPDWYKEKVYPPNKDPAKKEFAEELFSYSDSFNMALFSSAKGEVGEEINAVFDHLEAALSKFDDGPFFLGQLSQVDIAYAPFIERFQPFLFDVKNYDITAGRPKLAAWIEV
;
A
#
# COMPACT_ATOMS: atom_id res chain seq x y z
N MET A 1 -13.87 -6.03 -4.33
CA MET A 1 -15.18 -6.06 -5.03
C MET A 1 -15.13 -6.96 -6.26
N LEU A 2 -14.15 -6.80 -7.15
CA LEU A 2 -13.98 -7.70 -8.32
C LEU A 2 -13.59 -9.13 -7.91
N LEU A 3 -12.59 -9.29 -7.04
CA LEU A 3 -12.15 -10.60 -6.54
C LEU A 3 -13.25 -11.44 -5.87
N SER A 4 -14.13 -10.82 -5.05
CA SER A 4 -15.25 -11.53 -4.41
C SER A 4 -16.31 -11.99 -5.40
N TYR A 5 -16.46 -11.28 -6.53
CA TYR A 5 -17.39 -11.63 -7.59
C TYR A 5 -16.82 -12.78 -8.43
N GLU A 6 -15.54 -12.69 -8.82
CA GLU A 6 -14.82 -13.72 -9.57
C GLU A 6 -14.72 -15.05 -8.81
N GLN A 7 -14.64 -15.00 -7.48
CA GLN A 7 -14.57 -16.19 -6.61
C GLN A 7 -15.94 -16.70 -6.12
N GLY A 8 -17.06 -16.08 -6.52
CA GLY A 8 -18.41 -16.50 -6.12
C GLY A 8 -18.68 -16.40 -4.60
N LEU A 9 -18.06 -15.42 -3.92
CA LEU A 9 -18.12 -15.27 -2.47
C LEU A 9 -19.24 -14.32 -2.00
N GLN A 10 -20.17 -13.93 -2.87
CA GLN A 10 -21.15 -12.87 -2.55
C GLN A 10 -22.06 -13.24 -1.36
N ASP A 11 -22.43 -14.52 -1.21
CA ASP A 11 -23.26 -14.98 -0.09
C ASP A 11 -22.47 -15.10 1.23
N LYS A 12 -21.14 -15.17 1.15
CA LYS A 12 -20.23 -15.31 2.30
C LYS A 12 -19.73 -13.95 2.80
N ILE A 13 -19.62 -12.96 1.91
CA ILE A 13 -19.11 -11.63 2.21
C ILE A 13 -20.26 -10.62 2.16
N LYS A 14 -20.73 -10.20 3.34
CA LYS A 14 -21.71 -9.12 3.44
C LYS A 14 -21.03 -7.77 3.25
N LEU A 15 -21.44 -7.05 2.20
CA LEU A 15 -21.02 -5.67 1.98
C LEU A 15 -21.83 -4.75 2.91
N VAL A 16 -21.13 -3.98 3.73
CA VAL A 16 -21.71 -2.91 4.55
C VAL A 16 -21.25 -1.58 3.97
N PRO A 17 -22.12 -0.82 3.28
CA PRO A 17 -21.74 0.50 2.77
C PRO A 17 -21.50 1.46 3.94
N ILE A 18 -20.42 2.23 3.87
CA ILE A 18 -20.04 3.20 4.90
C ILE A 18 -19.88 4.56 4.24
N ASP A 19 -20.52 5.57 4.82
CA ASP A 19 -20.26 6.96 4.46
C ASP A 19 -18.89 7.37 4.99
N LEU A 20 -17.98 7.74 4.09
CA LEU A 20 -16.63 8.14 4.45
C LEU A 20 -16.57 9.52 5.13
N GLN A 21 -17.54 10.39 4.88
CA GLN A 21 -17.66 11.72 5.51
C GLN A 21 -18.28 11.61 6.91
N ASN A 22 -19.10 10.58 7.13
CA ASN A 22 -19.77 10.33 8.41
C ASN A 22 -19.58 8.87 8.86
N ARG A 23 -18.32 8.51 9.19
CA ARG A 23 -17.99 7.14 9.59
C ARG A 23 -18.54 6.85 10.98
N PRO A 24 -19.25 5.72 11.19
CA PRO A 24 -19.79 5.36 12.49
C PRO A 24 -18.68 4.96 13.47
N ASP A 25 -18.88 5.19 14.76
CA ASP A 25 -17.84 4.95 15.80
C ASP A 25 -17.34 3.50 15.81
N TRP A 26 -18.22 2.53 15.62
CA TRP A 26 -17.85 1.11 15.57
C TRP A 26 -16.83 0.80 14.47
N TYR A 27 -16.78 1.59 13.40
CA TYR A 27 -15.79 1.41 12.34
C TYR A 27 -14.40 1.66 12.89
N LYS A 28 -14.20 2.78 13.61
CA LYS A 28 -12.91 3.10 14.23
C LYS A 28 -12.57 2.17 15.38
N GLU A 29 -13.55 1.57 16.06
CA GLU A 29 -13.27 0.69 17.20
C GLU A 29 -12.98 -0.75 16.79
N LYS A 30 -13.73 -1.27 15.82
CA LYS A 30 -13.77 -2.71 15.49
C LYS A 30 -13.14 -3.07 14.17
N VAL A 31 -13.12 -2.13 13.21
CA VAL A 31 -12.58 -2.36 11.86
C VAL A 31 -11.25 -1.62 11.65
N TYR A 32 -11.17 -0.41 12.17
CA TYR A 32 -10.05 0.51 12.00
C TYR A 32 -9.55 1.03 13.36
N PRO A 33 -9.20 0.15 14.33
CA PRO A 33 -8.65 0.59 15.60
C PRO A 33 -7.34 1.38 15.36
N PRO A 34 -7.18 2.56 15.99
CA PRO A 34 -5.92 3.29 15.90
C PRO A 34 -4.80 2.45 16.51
N ASN A 35 -3.61 2.52 15.89
CA ASN A 35 -2.43 1.90 16.47
C ASN A 35 -2.16 2.53 17.85
N LYS A 36 -1.94 1.70 18.86
CA LYS A 36 -1.70 2.14 20.24
C LYS A 36 -0.29 2.68 20.44
N ASP A 37 0.64 2.32 19.56
CA ASP A 37 1.99 2.86 19.54
C ASP A 37 1.98 4.26 18.88
N PRO A 38 2.31 5.33 19.63
CA PRO A 38 2.31 6.69 19.09
C PRO A 38 3.25 6.87 17.90
N ALA A 39 4.41 6.23 17.89
CA ALA A 39 5.39 6.37 16.80
C ALA A 39 4.92 5.66 15.53
N LYS A 40 4.31 4.47 15.66
CA LYS A 40 3.70 3.76 14.52
C LYS A 40 2.48 4.52 13.99
N LYS A 41 1.71 5.18 14.87
CA LYS A 41 0.57 6.01 14.47
C LYS A 41 1.03 7.23 13.66
N GLU A 42 2.00 7.99 14.16
CA GLU A 42 2.55 9.17 13.47
C GLU A 42 3.14 8.78 12.12
N PHE A 43 3.88 7.66 12.05
CA PHE A 43 4.44 7.19 10.79
C PHE A 43 3.38 6.71 9.80
N ALA A 44 2.28 6.11 10.27
CA ALA A 44 1.16 5.76 9.41
C ALA A 44 0.53 7.02 8.78
N GLU A 45 0.36 8.10 9.55
CA GLU A 45 -0.16 9.38 9.07
C GLU A 45 0.77 10.02 8.02
N GLU A 46 2.09 9.91 8.20
CA GLU A 46 3.10 10.31 7.21
C GLU A 46 2.94 9.53 5.90
N LEU A 47 2.87 8.19 5.97
CA LEU A 47 2.73 7.35 4.78
C LEU A 47 1.37 7.51 4.08
N PHE A 48 0.29 7.76 4.82
CA PHE A 48 -0.99 8.09 4.21
C PHE A 48 -0.93 9.44 3.48
N SER A 49 -0.28 10.43 4.07
CA SER A 49 -0.10 11.73 3.43
C SER A 49 0.80 11.65 2.19
N TYR A 50 1.78 10.74 2.18
CA TYR A 50 2.65 10.48 1.03
C TYR A 50 1.97 9.75 -0.13
N SER A 51 0.84 9.07 0.12
CA SER A 51 0.21 8.18 -0.86
C SER A 51 -0.21 8.88 -2.16
N ASP A 52 -0.59 10.16 -2.11
CA ASP A 52 -0.93 10.95 -3.30
C ASP A 52 0.30 11.14 -4.20
N SER A 53 1.47 11.47 -3.62
CA SER A 53 2.73 11.59 -4.37
C SER A 53 3.15 10.26 -4.99
N PHE A 54 3.07 9.18 -4.22
CA PHE A 54 3.35 7.84 -4.72
C PHE A 54 2.45 7.46 -5.92
N ASN A 55 1.14 7.65 -5.78
CA ASN A 55 0.17 7.36 -6.84
C ASN A 55 0.41 8.21 -8.08
N MET A 56 0.71 9.51 -7.90
CA MET A 56 1.01 10.40 -9.02
C MET A 56 2.25 9.95 -9.81
N ALA A 57 3.31 9.51 -9.14
CA ALA A 57 4.50 8.97 -9.80
C ALA A 57 4.17 7.70 -10.59
N LEU A 58 3.42 6.76 -10.01
CA LEU A 58 2.98 5.54 -10.70
C LEU A 58 2.17 5.87 -11.96
N PHE A 59 1.14 6.70 -11.87
CA PHE A 59 0.31 7.05 -13.03
C PHE A 59 1.06 7.89 -14.07
N SER A 60 2.04 8.69 -13.68
CA SER A 60 2.88 9.45 -14.61
C SER A 60 3.80 8.52 -15.40
N SER A 61 4.36 7.48 -14.75
CA SER A 61 5.13 6.43 -15.44
C SER A 61 4.34 5.71 -16.53
N ALA A 62 3.02 5.61 -16.38
CA ALA A 62 2.16 5.00 -17.39
C ALA A 62 2.11 5.83 -18.69
N LYS A 63 2.21 7.16 -18.57
CA LYS A 63 2.08 8.11 -19.70
C LYS A 63 3.41 8.45 -20.38
N GLY A 64 4.55 8.15 -19.75
CA GLY A 64 5.87 8.55 -20.23
C GLY A 64 6.95 7.50 -20.03
N GLU A 65 8.21 7.91 -20.16
CA GLU A 65 9.34 7.07 -19.75
C GLU A 65 9.41 6.97 -18.23
N VAL A 66 10.04 5.89 -17.76
CA VAL A 66 10.33 5.72 -16.34
C VAL A 66 11.45 6.68 -15.96
N GLY A 67 11.09 7.76 -15.27
CA GLY A 67 12.02 8.78 -14.80
C GLY A 67 12.54 8.57 -13.38
N GLU A 68 13.43 9.45 -12.93
CA GLU A 68 14.00 9.45 -11.57
C GLU A 68 12.95 9.48 -10.46
N GLU A 69 11.77 10.04 -10.74
CA GLU A 69 10.64 10.09 -9.81
C GLU A 69 10.21 8.68 -9.38
N ILE A 70 10.17 7.69 -10.29
CA ILE A 70 9.77 6.33 -9.90
C ILE A 70 10.82 5.72 -8.95
N ASN A 71 12.10 6.00 -9.21
CA ASN A 71 13.18 5.50 -8.37
C ASN A 71 13.03 6.10 -6.97
N ALA A 72 12.85 7.42 -6.90
CA ALA A 72 12.69 8.13 -5.64
C ALA A 72 11.51 7.60 -4.82
N VAL A 73 10.35 7.33 -5.43
CA VAL A 73 9.20 6.83 -4.67
C VAL A 73 9.40 5.40 -4.18
N PHE A 74 10.00 4.51 -4.97
CA PHE A 74 10.28 3.15 -4.52
C PHE A 74 11.44 3.08 -3.51
N ASP A 75 12.45 3.95 -3.63
CA ASP A 75 13.52 4.10 -2.65
C ASP A 75 12.96 4.65 -1.31
N HIS A 76 11.99 5.56 -1.38
CA HIS A 76 11.27 6.01 -0.19
C HIS A 76 10.52 4.87 0.49
N LEU A 77 9.83 4.00 -0.27
CA LEU A 77 9.16 2.82 0.31
C LEU A 77 10.15 1.82 0.91
N GLU A 78 11.29 1.57 0.26
CA GLU A 78 12.37 0.72 0.80
C GLU A 78 12.89 1.26 2.15
N ALA A 79 13.12 2.57 2.24
CA ALA A 79 13.52 3.23 3.48
C ALA A 79 12.41 3.15 4.54
N ALA A 80 11.15 3.32 4.14
CA ALA A 80 10.00 3.24 5.05
C ALA A 80 9.84 1.83 5.64
N LEU A 81 9.99 0.79 4.83
CA LEU A 81 9.97 -0.63 5.25
C LEU A 81 11.15 -1.00 6.16
N SER A 82 12.17 -0.15 6.26
CA SER A 82 13.32 -0.34 7.16
C SER A 82 13.13 0.29 8.53
N LYS A 83 12.05 1.06 8.76
CA LYS A 83 11.87 1.85 10.00
C LYS A 83 11.60 1.00 11.24
N PHE A 84 10.84 -0.08 11.10
CA PHE A 84 10.50 -0.99 12.19
C PHE A 84 11.04 -2.39 11.88
N ASP A 85 11.64 -3.05 12.87
CA ASP A 85 12.34 -4.33 12.71
C ASP A 85 11.49 -5.53 13.19
N ASP A 86 10.27 -5.29 13.67
CA ASP A 86 9.37 -6.30 14.19
C ASP A 86 8.51 -6.99 13.12
N GLY A 87 8.88 -6.88 11.84
CA GLY A 87 8.33 -7.68 10.74
C GLY A 87 8.50 -7.01 9.36
N PRO A 88 7.95 -7.60 8.28
CA PRO A 88 8.19 -7.15 6.91
C PRO A 88 7.27 -6.00 6.45
N PHE A 89 6.34 -5.54 7.29
CA PHE A 89 5.34 -4.53 6.94
C PHE A 89 5.79 -3.11 7.27
N PHE A 90 5.12 -2.09 6.73
CA PHE A 90 5.49 -0.68 6.96
C PHE A 90 5.51 -0.29 8.45
N LEU A 91 4.65 -0.91 9.27
CA LEU A 91 4.62 -0.73 10.72
C LEU A 91 5.14 -1.96 11.47
N GLY A 92 6.00 -2.76 10.83
CA GLY A 92 6.50 -4.06 11.27
C GLY A 92 5.48 -5.18 11.11
N GLN A 93 4.27 -5.00 11.66
CA GLN A 93 3.15 -5.92 11.54
C GLN A 93 2.12 -5.42 10.52
N LEU A 94 1.34 -6.34 9.93
CA LEU A 94 0.34 -6.01 8.91
C LEU A 94 -0.59 -4.91 9.42
N SER A 95 -0.74 -3.86 8.61
CA SER A 95 -1.47 -2.67 8.96
C SER A 95 -2.26 -2.12 7.79
N GLN A 96 -3.02 -1.05 8.03
CA GLN A 96 -3.77 -0.36 6.99
C GLN A 96 -2.87 0.37 5.99
N VAL A 97 -1.63 0.68 6.38
CA VAL A 97 -0.65 1.25 5.46
C VAL A 97 -0.39 0.24 4.35
N ASP A 98 -0.13 -1.01 4.70
CA ASP A 98 0.10 -2.08 3.73
C ASP A 98 -1.11 -2.26 2.81
N ILE A 99 -2.32 -2.27 3.38
CA ILE A 99 -3.59 -2.36 2.61
C ILE A 99 -3.77 -1.17 1.66
N ALA A 100 -3.30 0.02 2.03
CA ALA A 100 -3.42 1.21 1.19
C ALA A 100 -2.48 1.15 -0.02
N TYR A 101 -1.27 0.61 0.14
CA TYR A 101 -0.25 0.55 -0.92
C TYR A 101 -0.37 -0.71 -1.80
N ALA A 102 -0.79 -1.85 -1.25
CA ALA A 102 -0.86 -3.14 -1.96
C ALA A 102 -1.61 -3.09 -3.29
N PRO A 103 -2.82 -2.51 -3.41
CA PRO A 103 -3.57 -2.53 -4.66
C PRO A 103 -2.86 -1.78 -5.80
N PHE A 104 -1.99 -0.82 -5.48
CA PHE A 104 -1.24 -0.07 -6.47
C PHE A 104 0.04 -0.81 -6.86
N ILE A 105 0.80 -1.31 -5.87
CA ILE A 105 2.02 -2.08 -6.14
C ILE A 105 1.70 -3.36 -6.92
N GLU A 106 0.65 -4.10 -6.54
CA GLU A 106 0.19 -5.31 -7.24
C GLU A 106 -0.15 -5.06 -8.72
N ARG A 107 -0.74 -3.89 -9.03
CA ARG A 107 -1.11 -3.53 -10.41
C ARG A 107 0.06 -3.00 -11.22
N PHE A 108 0.92 -2.19 -10.59
CA PHE A 108 2.00 -1.51 -11.29
C PHE A 108 3.27 -2.36 -11.41
N GLN A 109 3.51 -3.32 -10.52
CA GLN A 109 4.67 -4.21 -10.60
C GLN A 109 4.76 -4.93 -11.96
N PRO A 110 3.75 -5.72 -12.40
CA PRO A 110 3.84 -6.39 -13.70
C PRO A 110 3.87 -5.40 -14.86
N PHE A 111 3.13 -4.28 -14.77
CA PHE A 111 3.17 -3.24 -15.79
C PHE A 111 4.56 -2.63 -15.97
N LEU A 112 5.21 -2.24 -14.88
CA LEU A 112 6.55 -1.66 -14.90
C LEU A 112 7.58 -2.67 -15.40
N PHE A 113 7.46 -3.93 -14.98
CA PHE A 113 8.37 -4.98 -15.42
C PHE A 113 8.19 -5.32 -16.90
N ASP A 114 7.01 -5.76 -17.32
CA ASP A 114 6.76 -6.29 -18.66
C ASP A 114 6.72 -5.20 -19.75
N VAL A 115 6.22 -4.00 -19.42
CA VAL A 115 6.00 -2.94 -20.41
C VAL A 115 7.11 -1.90 -20.39
N LYS A 116 7.62 -1.56 -19.20
CA LYS A 116 8.65 -0.52 -19.03
C LYS A 116 10.05 -1.08 -18.83
N ASN A 117 10.21 -2.41 -18.75
CA ASN A 117 11.49 -3.07 -18.46
C ASN A 117 12.15 -2.51 -17.18
N TYR A 118 11.33 -2.25 -16.15
CA TYR A 118 11.74 -1.67 -14.89
C TYR A 118 11.35 -2.61 -13.73
N ASP A 119 12.37 -3.14 -13.06
CA ASP A 119 12.20 -4.00 -11.89
C ASP A 119 12.18 -3.17 -10.60
N ILE A 120 11.01 -3.11 -9.95
CA ILE A 120 10.83 -2.36 -8.71
C ILE A 120 11.60 -2.97 -7.53
N THR A 121 11.94 -4.26 -7.59
CA THR A 121 12.60 -5.02 -6.51
C THR A 121 14.13 -4.95 -6.60
N ALA A 122 14.68 -4.57 -7.76
CA ALA A 122 16.11 -4.44 -7.96
C ALA A 122 16.71 -3.40 -7.00
N GLY A 123 17.60 -3.85 -6.11
CA GLY A 123 18.21 -3.00 -5.07
C GLY A 123 17.30 -2.66 -3.89
N ARG A 124 16.09 -3.22 -3.83
CA ARG A 124 15.07 -2.93 -2.79
C ARG A 124 14.60 -4.22 -2.10
N PRO A 125 15.48 -4.86 -1.29
CA PRO A 125 15.18 -6.16 -0.69
C PRO A 125 14.03 -6.12 0.32
N LYS A 126 13.76 -5.00 1.00
CA LYS A 126 12.61 -4.90 1.91
C LYS A 126 11.30 -4.82 1.15
N LEU A 127 11.27 -4.06 0.06
CA LEU A 127 10.12 -4.03 -0.84
C LEU A 127 9.87 -5.40 -1.45
N ALA A 128 10.91 -6.11 -1.87
CA ALA A 128 10.79 -7.49 -2.36
C ALA A 128 10.16 -8.40 -1.28
N ALA A 129 10.70 -8.37 -0.06
CA ALA A 129 10.19 -9.16 1.06
C ALA A 129 8.73 -8.82 1.40
N TRP A 130 8.33 -7.56 1.28
CA TRP A 130 6.95 -7.11 1.52
C TRP A 130 5.97 -7.64 0.46
N ILE A 131 6.39 -7.75 -0.80
CA ILE A 131 5.56 -8.29 -1.91
C ILE A 131 5.36 -9.81 -1.77
N GLU A 132 6.32 -10.53 -1.17
CA GLU A 132 6.28 -12.00 -1.05
C GLU A 132 5.36 -12.53 0.08
N VAL A 133 4.81 -11.65 0.94
CA VAL A 133 3.97 -12.03 2.09
C VAL A 133 2.52 -12.31 1.69
#